data_AF-A0A421K8L8-F1
#
_entry.id   AF-A0A421K8L8-F1
#
_cell.length_a   1.000
_cell.length_b   1.000
_cell.length_c   1.000
_cell.angle_alpha   90.00
_cell.angle_beta   90.00
_cell.angle_gamma   90.00
#
_symmetry.space_group_name_H-M   'P 1'
#
loop_
_entity.id
_entity.type
_entity.pdbx_description
1 polymer ?
#
loop_
_entity_poly.entity_id
_entity_poly.type
_entity_poly.pdbx_seq_one_letter_code
_entity_poly.pdbx_strand_id
1 'polypeptide(L)' 'MKRCEWCGTDPLYAAYHDEEWGIPLHDDNLLFEAMI' A
#
# COMPACT_ATOMS: atom_id res chain seq x y z
N MET A 1 4.17 -13.62 -9.69
CA MET A 1 4.52 -12.28 -9.18
C MET A 1 5.17 -12.47 -7.82
N LYS A 2 6.39 -11.98 -7.60
CA LYS A 2 7.07 -12.08 -6.31
C LYS A 2 6.89 -10.73 -5.61
N ARG A 3 6.21 -10.70 -4.46
CA ARG A 3 6.01 -9.47 -3.66
C ARG A 3 7.33 -9.04 -3.01
N CYS A 4 7.40 -7.79 -2.56
CA CYS A 4 8.54 -7.31 -1.79
C CYS A 4 8.74 -8.14 -0.51
N GLU A 5 9.98 -8.27 -0.04
CA GLU A 5 10.33 -9.15 1.09
C GLU A 5 9.62 -8.76 2.40
N TRP A 6 9.25 -7.49 2.53
CA TRP A 6 8.55 -6.95 3.70
C TRP A 6 7.04 -7.20 3.70
N CYS A 7 6.44 -7.61 2.58
CA CYS A 7 4.99 -7.81 2.47
C CYS A 7 4.48 -8.95 3.37
N GLY A 8 5.31 -9.97 3.62
CA GLY A 8 4.92 -11.13 4.45
C GLY A 8 3.79 -11.98 3.82
N THR A 9 3.00 -12.63 4.68
CA THR A 9 1.90 -13.55 4.28
C THR A 9 0.54 -13.19 4.88
N ASP A 10 0.43 -12.10 5.64
CA ASP A 10 -0.86 -11.63 6.14
C ASP A 10 -1.73 -11.21 4.94
N PRO A 11 -2.94 -11.78 4.76
CA PRO A 11 -3.78 -11.47 3.62
C PRO A 11 -4.18 -10.00 3.52
N LEU A 12 -4.41 -9.34 4.66
CA LEU A 12 -4.80 -7.93 4.68
C LEU A 12 -3.62 -7.05 4.26
N TYR A 13 -2.44 -7.35 4.77
CA TYR A 13 -1.25 -6.57 4.43
C TYR A 13 -0.79 -6.84 2.99
N ALA A 14 -1.00 -8.05 2.48
CA ALA A 14 -0.77 -8.37 1.08
C ALA A 14 -1.72 -7.61 0.14
N ALA A 15 -2.99 -7.43 0.50
CA ALA A 15 -3.93 -6.63 -0.27
C ALA A 15 -3.48 -5.15 -0.31
N TYR A 16 -3.16 -4.58 0.84
CA TYR A 16 -2.60 -3.22 0.92
C TYR A 16 -1.33 -3.05 0.05
N HIS A 17 -0.40 -4.00 0.12
CA HIS A 17 0.82 -3.98 -0.72
C HIS A 17 0.48 -3.99 -2.22
N ASP A 18 -0.45 -4.84 -2.64
CA ASP A 18 -0.73 -5.06 -4.05
C ASP A 18 -1.61 -3.97 -4.66
N GLU A 19 -2.50 -3.37 -3.87
CA GLU A 19 -3.58 -2.50 -4.36
C GLU A 19 -3.42 -1.04 -3.95
N GLU A 20 -2.57 -0.73 -2.97
CA GLU A 20 -2.44 0.64 -2.47
C GLU A 20 -0.97 1.11 -2.47
N TRP A 21 -0.04 0.24 -2.06
CA TRP A 21 1.35 0.64 -1.87
C TRP A 21 2.07 0.94 -3.19
N GLY A 22 2.61 2.16 -3.29
CA GLY A 22 3.34 2.61 -4.49
C GLY A 22 2.45 3.03 -5.66
N ILE A 23 1.13 3.02 -5.50
CA ILE A 23 0.21 3.59 -6.48
C ILE A 23 0.21 5.12 -6.33
N PRO A 24 0.42 5.89 -7.43
CA PRO A 24 0.37 7.35 -7.36
C PRO A 24 -0.99 7.85 -6.87
N LEU A 25 -0.95 8.70 -5.84
CA LEU A 25 -2.12 9.33 -5.25
C LEU A 25 -2.06 10.84 -5.48
N HIS A 26 -3.12 11.40 -6.04
CA HIS A 26 -3.19 12.82 -6.44
C HIS A 26 -4.24 13.62 -5.66
N ASP A 27 -5.01 12.97 -4.79
CA ASP A 27 -5.96 13.64 -3.91
C ASP A 27 -5.25 14.09 -2.62
N ASP A 28 -5.29 15.39 -2.34
CA ASP A 28 -4.59 15.99 -1.20
C ASP A 28 -5.09 15.49 0.16
N ASN A 29 -6.38 15.15 0.29
CA ASN A 29 -6.92 14.64 1.55
C ASN A 29 -6.46 13.20 1.79
N LEU A 30 -6.49 12.36 0.75
CA LEU A 30 -6.01 10.98 0.87
C LEU A 30 -4.48 10.93 1.07
N LEU A 31 -3.74 11.87 0.49
CA LEU A 31 -2.31 12.03 0.78
C LEU A 31 -2.09 12.40 2.25
N PHE A 32 -2.91 13.30 2.81
CA PHE A 32 -2.85 13.64 4.24
C PHE A 32 -3.14 12.42 5.13
N GLU A 33 -4.12 11.59 4.78
CA GLU A 33 -4.43 10.35 5.50
C GLU A 33 -3.25 9.36 5.51
N ALA A 34 -2.48 9.28 4.42
CA ALA A 34 -1.34 8.37 4.30
C ALA A 34 -0.02 8.86 4.95
N MET A 35 0.02 10.10 5.45
CA MET A 35 1.23 10.72 6.02
C MET A 35 1.37 10.54 7.55
N ILE A 36 0.43 9.89 8.22
CA ILE A 36 0.32 9.76 9.68
C ILE A 36 0.68 8.35 10.12
#